data_AF-A0A0F9EQN0-F1
#
_entry.id   AF-A0A0F9EQN0-F1
#
_cell.length_a   1.000
_cell.length_b   1.000
_cell.length_c   1.000
_cell.angle_alpha   90.00
_cell.angle_beta   90.00
_cell.angle_gamma   90.00
#
_symmetry.space_group_name_H-M   'P 1'
#
loop_
_entity.id
_entity.type
_entity.pdbx_description
1 polymer ?
#
loop_
_entity_poly.entity_id
_entity_poly.type
_entity_poly.pdbx_seq_one_letter_code
_entity_poly.pdbx_strand_id
1 'polypeptide(L)'
;PGPTDDFWYGDYPIRDGSTDVTPDTAQKVAAVYACIQVRCETLAALPLHLMQRKGRFRWPATEHPLYRVLHNQPNDWQTSLEFREMMQGHLDLRGNAYAQIISGPQGAVDQLIPLHPDRMQVFRLETGRLGYLYRDQQGVEYRLTQDEVFHLRLRSIDGVLGLSPISLARRAVELAMSAEEHGIRYLKSGGQPSGVIKMGPGFHFEDEDHAKRLGKSWRDAHTGKELYTVAFLEDGCEWQQVGVNNTDSQWLESRTFQLGEIARMFRVPVFLIGGSLAGASSMYSNVEQSDMHLVKHTMLPIIGKWEQAIMRDLVTEPGTYYPKFNVDGLLRADSRSRSVFYKMMREIGAYSANDVLELEDRNPVPGGDVRHIPANWTALDGSGSAADLRSAKVSGSPSRGAEEVKRWIDEGFLLGETGGKQDAADVHRSWIADVAERIAKVEIEALESRADKAAADRQKFDAWVKQHWGEKQREYVARTLLPIAAASKSPIDFAALAARVCDTAVAQLTTGDPVEVLAQWKTGRAEEITKLLIGDQHDE
;
A
#
# COMPACT_ATOMS: atom_id res chain seq x y z
N PRO A 1 -4.07 41.53 42.22
CA PRO A 1 -2.61 41.51 42.48
C PRO A 1 -1.88 42.54 41.61
N GLY A 2 -0.95 43.27 42.22
CA GLY A 2 -0.12 44.24 41.49
C GLY A 2 0.89 43.55 40.55
N PRO A 3 1.54 44.26 39.62
CA PRO A 3 2.57 43.70 38.74
C PRO A 3 3.80 43.13 39.48
N THR A 4 3.95 43.45 40.76
CA THR A 4 5.07 43.07 41.62
C THR A 4 4.67 42.08 42.72
N ASP A 5 3.45 41.55 42.68
CA ASP A 5 2.98 40.56 43.65
C ASP A 5 3.70 39.22 43.43
N ASP A 6 4.07 38.53 44.52
CA ASP A 6 4.69 37.19 44.50
C ASP A 6 3.83 36.14 43.78
N PHE A 7 2.55 36.43 43.56
CA PHE A 7 1.63 35.68 42.69
C PHE A 7 2.20 35.43 41.28
N TRP A 8 3.00 36.35 40.73
CA TRP A 8 3.63 36.22 39.41
C TRP A 8 4.98 35.50 39.42
N TYR A 9 5.56 35.30 40.60
CA TYR A 9 6.94 34.82 40.78
C TYR A 9 7.04 33.55 41.64
N GLY A 10 5.92 33.00 42.10
CA GLY A 10 5.88 31.69 42.73
C GLY A 10 6.31 30.61 41.73
N ASP A 11 7.14 29.67 42.20
CA ASP A 11 7.45 28.44 41.49
C ASP A 11 6.15 27.68 41.23
N TYR A 12 5.51 27.95 40.09
CA TYR A 12 4.56 27.02 39.53
C TYR A 12 5.32 25.71 39.41
N PRO A 13 4.82 24.59 39.97
CA PRO A 13 5.30 23.31 39.54
C PRO A 13 4.93 23.25 38.06
N ILE A 14 5.87 23.60 37.18
CA ILE A 14 6.00 22.94 35.91
C ILE A 14 6.13 21.50 36.35
N ARG A 15 5.00 20.80 36.43
CA ARG A 15 5.00 19.35 36.39
C ARG A 15 5.82 19.08 35.15
N ASP A 16 7.07 18.69 35.37
CA ASP A 16 7.87 18.05 34.38
C ASP A 16 7.11 16.75 34.11
N GLY A 17 6.08 16.88 33.28
CA GLY A 17 5.25 15.80 32.81
C GLY A 17 6.06 15.10 31.73
N SER A 18 7.30 14.72 32.05
CA SER A 18 8.07 13.82 31.23
C SER A 18 7.29 12.52 31.24
N THR A 19 6.35 12.41 30.31
CA THR A 19 5.83 11.12 29.88
C THR A 19 7.06 10.37 29.41
N ASP A 20 7.61 9.51 30.27
CA ASP A 20 8.77 8.70 29.93
C ASP A 20 8.43 7.94 28.64
N VAL A 21 8.99 8.42 27.52
CA VAL A 21 8.75 7.82 26.22
C VAL A 21 9.56 6.53 26.17
N THR A 22 8.87 5.46 26.52
CA THR A 22 9.30 4.08 26.34
C THR A 22 8.79 3.55 25.01
N PRO A 23 9.39 2.47 24.46
CA PRO A 23 8.85 1.82 23.27
C PRO A 23 7.39 1.40 23.43
N ASP A 24 6.99 0.94 24.61
CA ASP A 24 5.63 0.46 24.89
C ASP A 24 4.62 1.62 25.00
N THR A 25 5.01 2.77 25.55
CA THR A 25 4.17 3.98 25.55
C THR A 25 4.10 4.60 24.16
N ALA A 26 5.20 4.58 23.41
CA ALA A 26 5.25 5.11 22.05
C ALA A 26 4.32 4.34 21.10
N GLN A 27 4.23 3.00 21.24
CA GLN A 27 3.32 2.19 20.43
C GLN A 27 1.84 2.51 20.65
N LYS A 28 1.47 3.15 21.77
CA LYS A 28 0.08 3.60 22.00
C LYS A 28 -0.31 4.79 21.13
N VAL A 29 0.67 5.53 20.58
CA VAL A 29 0.40 6.61 19.63
C VAL A 29 -0.03 5.99 18.30
N ALA A 30 -1.23 6.36 17.83
CA ALA A 30 -1.85 5.71 16.66
C ALA A 30 -0.96 5.74 15.41
N ALA A 31 -0.26 6.87 15.17
CA ALA A 31 0.67 7.03 14.06
C ALA A 31 1.87 6.07 14.15
N VAL A 32 2.42 5.86 15.35
CA VAL A 32 3.54 4.94 15.58
C VAL A 32 3.08 3.50 15.36
N TYR A 33 1.93 3.14 15.95
CA TYR A 33 1.32 1.83 15.75
C TYR A 33 1.10 1.51 14.27
N ALA A 34 0.45 2.41 13.53
CA ALA A 34 0.14 2.21 12.11
C ALA A 34 1.41 2.03 11.26
N CYS A 35 2.46 2.82 11.51
CA CYS A 35 3.73 2.68 10.78
C CYS A 35 4.41 1.33 11.04
N ILE A 36 4.41 0.87 12.29
CA ILE A 36 5.00 -0.42 12.67
C ILE A 36 4.17 -1.54 12.06
N GLN A 37 2.84 -1.46 12.14
CA GLN A 37 1.92 -2.46 11.59
C GLN A 37 2.16 -2.66 10.10
N VAL A 38 2.17 -1.57 9.32
CA VAL A 38 2.43 -1.60 7.87
C VAL A 38 3.76 -2.31 7.57
N ARG A 39 4.83 -1.99 8.30
CA ARG A 39 6.15 -2.62 8.07
C ARG A 39 6.20 -4.08 8.49
N CYS A 40 5.55 -4.45 9.60
CA CYS A 40 5.53 -5.81 10.11
C CYS A 40 4.72 -6.73 9.20
N GLU A 41 3.47 -6.37 8.92
CA GLU A 41 2.57 -7.15 8.08
C GLU A 41 3.11 -7.27 6.65
N THR A 42 3.61 -6.18 6.07
CA THR A 42 4.18 -6.21 4.72
C THR A 42 5.40 -7.13 4.64
N LEU A 43 6.25 -7.16 5.68
CA LEU A 43 7.40 -8.07 5.69
C LEU A 43 6.95 -9.52 5.87
N ALA A 44 6.02 -9.78 6.80
CA ALA A 44 5.61 -11.12 7.16
C ALA A 44 4.74 -11.79 6.08
N ALA A 45 4.00 -11.00 5.30
CA ALA A 45 3.26 -11.47 4.13
C ALA A 45 4.17 -12.01 3.01
N LEU A 46 5.44 -11.62 2.96
CA LEU A 46 6.38 -12.11 1.96
C LEU A 46 6.80 -13.55 2.26
N PRO A 47 6.73 -14.49 1.32
CA PRO A 47 7.32 -15.82 1.51
C PRO A 47 8.84 -15.72 1.68
N LEU A 48 9.38 -16.41 2.69
CA LEU A 48 10.82 -16.52 2.93
C LEU A 48 11.27 -17.95 2.59
N HIS A 49 12.02 -18.06 1.50
CA HIS A 49 12.56 -19.34 1.04
C HIS A 49 14.04 -19.44 1.34
N LEU A 50 14.49 -20.62 1.76
CA LEU A 50 15.90 -20.98 1.66
C LEU A 50 16.14 -21.48 0.24
N MET A 51 17.08 -20.87 -0.48
CA MET A 51 17.42 -21.22 -1.86
C MET A 51 18.75 -21.95 -1.90
N GLN A 52 18.87 -22.94 -2.79
CA GLN A 52 20.11 -23.65 -3.08
C GLN A 52 20.65 -23.25 -4.45
N ARG A 53 21.97 -22.98 -4.51
CA ARG A 53 22.71 -22.78 -5.75
C ARG A 53 23.18 -24.13 -6.30
N LYS A 54 22.72 -24.48 -7.51
CA LYS A 54 23.24 -25.63 -8.27
C LYS A 54 23.75 -25.13 -9.62
N GLY A 55 25.05 -24.80 -9.67
CA GLY A 55 25.67 -24.17 -10.83
C GLY A 55 25.03 -22.81 -11.15
N ARG A 56 24.45 -22.66 -12.34
CA ARG A 56 23.73 -21.44 -12.76
C ARG A 56 22.29 -21.37 -12.21
N PHE A 57 21.71 -22.51 -11.83
CA PHE A 57 20.31 -22.59 -11.43
C PHE A 57 20.14 -22.42 -9.92
N ARG A 58 18.97 -21.91 -9.53
CA ARG A 58 18.58 -21.63 -8.15
C ARG A 58 17.26 -22.32 -7.91
N TRP A 59 17.18 -23.12 -6.86
CA TRP A 59 16.00 -23.90 -6.50
C TRP A 59 15.68 -23.72 -5.02
N PRO A 60 14.40 -23.72 -4.61
CA PRO A 60 14.05 -23.82 -3.20
C PRO A 60 14.65 -25.08 -2.55
N ALA A 61 15.28 -24.93 -1.39
CA ALA A 61 15.94 -26.00 -0.66
C ALA A 61 14.95 -26.69 0.31
N THR A 62 13.87 -27.26 -0.22
CA THR A 62 12.75 -27.81 0.59
C THR A 62 13.17 -28.93 1.54
N GLU A 63 14.18 -29.72 1.15
CA GLU A 63 14.73 -30.82 1.96
C GLU A 63 15.65 -30.35 3.10
N HIS A 64 16.06 -29.07 3.10
CA HIS A 64 16.97 -28.57 4.12
C HIS A 64 16.19 -28.25 5.41
N PRO A 65 16.64 -28.68 6.61
CA PRO A 65 15.92 -28.47 7.86
C PRO A 65 15.54 -27.01 8.15
N LEU A 66 16.48 -26.09 7.89
CA LEU A 66 16.26 -24.64 8.02
C LEU A 66 15.12 -24.10 7.12
N TYR A 67 14.79 -24.77 6.01
CA TYR A 67 13.64 -24.35 5.18
C TYR A 67 12.33 -24.41 5.96
N ARG A 68 12.10 -25.49 6.72
CA ARG A 68 10.92 -25.65 7.57
C ARG A 68 10.84 -24.55 8.63
N VAL A 69 11.96 -24.24 9.29
CA VAL A 69 12.05 -23.23 10.35
C VAL A 69 11.75 -21.82 9.81
N LEU A 70 12.31 -21.46 8.64
CA LEU A 70 12.12 -20.13 8.05
C LEU A 70 10.77 -19.95 7.35
N HIS A 71 10.26 -21.00 6.69
CA HIS A 71 9.07 -20.91 5.84
C HIS A 71 7.78 -21.30 6.56
N ASN A 72 7.77 -22.39 7.35
CA ASN A 72 6.54 -22.95 7.93
C ASN A 72 6.36 -22.54 9.39
N GLN A 73 7.28 -22.98 10.24
CA GLN A 73 7.10 -23.00 11.68
C GLN A 73 8.46 -22.88 12.39
N PRO A 74 8.81 -21.70 12.92
CA PRO A 74 10.10 -21.47 13.57
C PRO A 74 10.20 -22.10 14.96
N ASN A 75 9.08 -22.31 15.64
CA ASN A 75 9.00 -22.95 16.96
C ASN A 75 7.65 -23.65 17.13
N ASP A 76 7.45 -24.37 18.23
CA ASP A 76 6.30 -25.25 18.39
C ASP A 76 4.93 -24.53 18.46
N TRP A 77 4.90 -23.23 18.74
CA TRP A 77 3.67 -22.47 18.99
C TRP A 77 3.42 -21.28 18.05
N GLN A 78 4.37 -20.88 17.21
CA GLN A 78 4.20 -19.77 16.26
C GLN A 78 4.32 -20.25 14.83
N THR A 79 3.53 -19.64 13.95
CA THR A 79 3.76 -19.67 12.51
C THR A 79 4.96 -18.80 12.11
N SER A 80 5.53 -19.05 10.93
CA SER A 80 6.61 -18.21 10.39
C SER A 80 6.19 -16.76 10.17
N LEU A 81 4.90 -16.51 9.95
CA LEU A 81 4.33 -15.17 9.80
C LEU A 81 4.36 -14.43 11.13
N GLU A 82 3.76 -14.99 12.18
CA GLU A 82 3.70 -14.39 13.53
C GLU A 82 5.10 -14.12 14.10
N PHE A 83 6.05 -15.03 13.89
CA PHE A 83 7.44 -14.84 14.32
C PHE A 83 8.09 -13.64 13.62
N ARG A 84 7.92 -13.50 12.31
CA ARG A 84 8.51 -12.39 11.54
C ARG A 84 7.88 -11.06 11.89
N GLU A 85 6.55 -11.02 12.07
CA GLU A 85 5.86 -9.82 12.56
C GLU A 85 6.42 -9.37 13.91
N MET A 86 6.49 -10.29 14.88
CA MET A 86 6.98 -9.97 16.21
C MET A 86 8.44 -9.52 16.21
N MET A 87 9.30 -10.21 15.48
CA MET A 87 10.72 -9.86 15.38
C MET A 87 10.93 -8.51 14.67
N GLN A 88 10.13 -8.20 13.65
CA GLN A 88 10.16 -6.90 12.99
C GLN A 88 9.64 -5.79 13.93
N GLY A 89 8.61 -6.07 14.72
CA GLY A 89 8.10 -5.14 15.74
C GLY A 89 9.14 -4.84 16.81
N HIS A 90 9.82 -5.86 17.35
CA HIS A 90 10.96 -5.67 18.26
C HIS A 90 12.05 -4.81 17.64
N LEU A 91 12.40 -5.08 16.38
CA LEU A 91 13.40 -4.35 15.63
C LEU A 91 13.03 -2.87 15.46
N ASP A 92 11.77 -2.56 15.18
CA ASP A 92 11.29 -1.20 14.94
C ASP A 92 11.09 -0.37 16.21
N LEU A 93 10.73 -1.02 17.31
CA LEU A 93 10.59 -0.39 18.62
C LEU A 93 11.96 -0.14 19.28
N ARG A 94 12.81 -1.17 19.30
CA ARG A 94 14.03 -1.21 20.13
C ARG A 94 15.33 -1.17 19.34
N GLY A 95 15.26 -1.22 18.00
CA GLY A 95 16.43 -1.24 17.12
C GLY A 95 17.12 -2.60 17.03
N ASN A 96 16.68 -3.57 17.84
CA ASN A 96 17.27 -4.90 18.00
C ASN A 96 16.17 -5.94 18.18
N ALA A 97 16.35 -7.11 17.58
CA ALA A 97 15.50 -8.28 17.81
C ALA A 97 16.37 -9.54 17.95
N TYR A 98 15.97 -10.41 18.87
CA TYR A 98 16.74 -11.58 19.27
C TYR A 98 15.89 -12.84 19.21
N ALA A 99 16.46 -13.93 18.73
CA ALA A 99 15.93 -15.26 18.94
C ALA A 99 17.05 -16.21 19.36
N GLN A 100 16.79 -17.07 20.33
CA GLN A 100 17.66 -18.17 20.68
C GLN A 100 17.58 -19.24 19.60
N ILE A 101 18.75 -19.70 19.17
CA ILE A 101 18.91 -20.80 18.24
C ILE A 101 19.00 -22.08 19.08
N ILE A 102 18.05 -22.98 18.87
CA ILE A 102 18.09 -24.31 19.49
C ILE A 102 18.44 -25.32 18.41
N SER A 103 19.56 -26.01 18.62
CA SER A 103 19.95 -27.17 17.83
C SER A 103 19.15 -28.40 18.27
N GLY A 104 18.79 -29.26 17.33
CA GLY A 104 17.99 -30.44 17.60
C GLY A 104 18.24 -31.57 16.61
N PRO A 105 17.45 -32.65 16.67
CA PRO A 105 17.65 -33.83 15.84
C PRO A 105 17.40 -33.55 14.35
N GLN A 106 16.68 -32.48 14.01
CA GLN A 106 16.42 -32.12 12.61
C GLN A 106 17.58 -31.32 12.00
N GLY A 107 18.43 -30.66 12.80
CA GLY A 107 19.58 -29.92 12.29
C GLY A 107 20.20 -28.94 13.29
N ALA A 108 21.21 -28.20 12.81
CA ALA A 108 21.91 -27.18 13.61
C ALA A 108 20.99 -26.05 14.10
N VAL A 109 19.95 -25.75 13.33
CA VAL A 109 18.86 -24.84 13.69
C VAL A 109 17.57 -25.63 13.57
N ASP A 110 17.08 -26.14 14.70
CA ASP A 110 15.82 -26.90 14.81
C ASP A 110 14.68 -25.97 15.21
N GLN A 111 14.93 -25.06 16.15
CA GLN A 111 13.95 -24.06 16.58
C GLN A 111 14.57 -22.67 16.77
N LEU A 112 13.75 -21.65 16.57
CA LEU A 112 14.04 -20.25 16.89
C LEU A 112 13.06 -19.77 17.97
N ILE A 113 13.56 -19.63 19.19
CA ILE A 113 12.77 -19.10 20.32
C ILE A 113 12.99 -17.60 20.43
N PRO A 114 11.97 -16.77 20.20
CA PRO A 114 12.10 -15.33 20.30
C PRO A 114 12.40 -14.89 21.74
N LEU A 115 13.34 -13.96 21.88
CA LEU A 115 13.75 -13.40 23.16
C LEU A 115 13.38 -11.91 23.21
N HIS A 116 12.79 -11.47 24.33
CA HIS A 116 12.39 -10.08 24.48
C HIS A 116 13.63 -9.17 24.57
N PRO A 117 13.77 -8.11 23.75
CA PRO A 117 15.01 -7.33 23.70
C PRO A 117 15.33 -6.57 24.99
N ASP A 118 14.33 -6.10 25.76
CA ASP A 118 14.58 -5.38 27.03
C ASP A 118 15.19 -6.28 28.13
N ARG A 119 15.13 -7.61 27.93
CA ARG A 119 15.71 -8.58 28.86
C ARG A 119 17.05 -9.12 28.39
N MET A 120 17.61 -8.53 27.34
CA MET A 120 18.86 -8.93 26.72
C MET A 120 19.93 -7.88 26.99
N GLN A 121 21.10 -8.33 27.45
CA GLN A 121 22.30 -7.51 27.51
C GLN A 121 23.36 -8.10 26.59
N VAL A 122 23.94 -7.26 25.73
CA VAL A 122 24.98 -7.64 24.78
C VAL A 122 26.30 -7.02 25.20
N PHE A 123 27.37 -7.80 25.20
CA PHE A 123 28.72 -7.33 25.50
C PHE A 123 29.74 -7.99 24.56
N ARG A 124 30.90 -7.36 24.41
CA ARG A 124 32.03 -7.94 23.70
C ARG A 124 32.90 -8.71 24.69
N LEU A 125 33.22 -9.95 24.35
CA LEU A 125 34.20 -10.75 25.09
C LEU A 125 35.62 -10.29 24.73
N GLU A 126 36.59 -10.66 25.57
CA GLU A 126 38.02 -10.39 25.31
C GLU A 126 38.51 -11.00 23.99
N THR A 127 37.88 -12.10 23.56
CA THR A 127 38.12 -12.76 22.27
C THR A 127 37.64 -11.96 21.07
N GLY A 128 36.93 -10.84 21.28
CA GLY A 128 36.30 -10.03 20.24
C GLY A 128 34.94 -10.56 19.77
N ARG A 129 34.53 -11.76 20.21
CA ARG A 129 33.19 -12.32 19.96
C ARG A 129 32.13 -11.64 20.82
N LEU A 130 30.87 -11.74 20.40
CA LEU A 130 29.74 -11.25 21.19
C LEU A 130 29.30 -12.28 22.24
N GLY A 131 29.02 -11.79 23.45
CA GLY A 131 28.34 -12.52 24.51
C GLY A 131 26.97 -11.91 24.79
N TYR A 132 26.02 -12.76 25.16
CA TYR A 132 24.65 -12.38 25.43
C TYR A 132 24.27 -12.87 26.83
N LEU A 133 23.68 -11.99 27.63
CA LEU A 133 23.08 -12.32 28.92
C LEU A 133 21.58 -12.05 28.81
N TYR A 134 20.80 -13.12 28.88
CA TYR A 134 19.33 -13.04 28.83
C TYR A 134 18.75 -13.35 30.20
N ARG A 135 17.84 -12.51 30.68
CA ARG A 135 17.11 -12.74 31.92
C ARG A 135 15.67 -13.13 31.63
N ASP A 136 15.23 -14.31 32.04
CA ASP A 136 13.86 -14.74 31.80
C ASP A 136 12.84 -14.02 32.71
N GLN A 137 11.56 -14.37 32.57
CA GLN A 137 10.47 -13.82 33.40
C GLN A 137 10.58 -14.23 34.87
N GLN A 138 11.23 -15.34 35.16
CA GLN A 138 11.44 -15.87 36.50
C GLN A 138 12.69 -15.27 37.16
N GLY A 139 13.46 -14.47 36.40
CA GLY A 139 14.67 -13.82 36.85
C GLY A 139 15.94 -14.66 36.71
N VAL A 140 15.87 -15.84 36.09
CA VAL A 140 17.01 -16.70 35.82
C VAL A 140 17.82 -16.11 34.66
N GLU A 141 19.13 -16.08 34.84
CA GLU A 141 20.07 -15.58 33.84
C GLU A 141 20.66 -16.70 33.00
N TYR A 142 20.55 -16.57 31.69
CA TYR A 142 21.13 -17.46 30.69
C TYR A 142 22.26 -16.73 29.97
N ARG A 143 23.44 -17.36 29.93
CA ARG A 143 24.58 -16.87 29.16
C ARG A 143 24.58 -17.58 27.83
N LEU A 144 24.41 -16.83 26.76
CA LEU A 144 24.36 -17.33 25.40
C LEU A 144 25.58 -16.83 24.62
N THR A 145 26.14 -17.70 23.81
CA THR A 145 27.24 -17.38 22.89
C THR A 145 26.71 -16.76 21.60
N GLN A 146 27.61 -16.22 20.79
CA GLN A 146 27.24 -15.61 19.51
C GLN A 146 26.58 -16.58 18.52
N ASP A 147 26.90 -17.87 18.59
CA ASP A 147 26.35 -18.88 17.67
C ASP A 147 24.95 -19.37 18.11
N GLU A 148 24.56 -19.07 19.35
CA GLU A 148 23.27 -19.48 19.94
C GLU A 148 22.20 -18.39 19.84
N VAL A 149 22.52 -17.23 19.24
CA VAL A 149 21.60 -16.08 19.15
C VAL A 149 21.53 -15.55 17.73
N PHE A 150 20.33 -15.61 17.16
CA PHE A 150 19.98 -14.85 15.98
C PHE A 150 19.73 -13.39 16.34
N HIS A 151 20.56 -12.47 15.83
CA HIS A 151 20.53 -11.06 16.21
C HIS A 151 20.29 -10.14 15.00
N LEU A 152 19.07 -9.63 14.90
CA LEU A 152 18.67 -8.61 13.93
C LEU A 152 18.90 -7.20 14.47
N ARG A 153 19.44 -6.33 13.62
CA ARG A 153 19.86 -4.97 14.00
C ARG A 153 19.50 -3.94 12.95
N LEU A 154 19.01 -2.78 13.41
CA LEU A 154 18.90 -1.58 12.58
C LEU A 154 20.28 -0.93 12.40
N ARG A 155 20.30 0.37 12.10
CA ARG A 155 21.54 1.15 12.03
C ARG A 155 22.21 1.12 13.40
N SER A 156 23.50 0.81 13.44
CA SER A 156 24.32 0.77 14.66
C SER A 156 25.45 1.79 14.55
N ILE A 157 25.93 2.31 15.69
CA ILE A 157 27.09 3.23 15.77
C ILE A 157 28.35 2.46 16.17
N ASP A 158 28.20 1.51 17.09
CA ASP A 158 29.27 0.70 17.67
C ASP A 158 29.49 -0.64 16.94
N GLY A 159 28.62 -0.97 15.98
CA GLY A 159 28.57 -2.26 15.29
C GLY A 159 28.04 -3.42 16.13
N VAL A 160 27.66 -3.18 17.39
CA VAL A 160 27.13 -4.21 18.30
C VAL A 160 25.63 -4.07 18.42
N LEU A 161 25.15 -2.88 18.83
CA LEU A 161 23.74 -2.62 19.10
C LEU A 161 23.14 -1.72 18.03
N GLY A 162 21.97 -2.10 17.54
CA GLY A 162 21.12 -1.25 16.72
C GLY A 162 20.53 -0.11 17.54
N LEU A 163 20.39 1.05 16.90
CA LEU A 163 19.74 2.22 17.49
C LEU A 163 18.22 2.08 17.39
N SER A 164 17.53 2.30 18.50
CA SER A 164 16.07 2.40 18.54
C SER A 164 15.60 3.66 17.80
N PRO A 165 14.72 3.53 16.78
CA PRO A 165 14.10 4.68 16.12
C PRO A 165 13.33 5.56 17.11
N ILE A 166 12.57 4.94 18.02
CA ILE A 166 11.81 5.64 19.08
C ILE A 166 12.73 6.48 19.98
N SER A 167 13.88 5.92 20.35
CA SER A 167 14.85 6.67 21.19
C SER A 167 15.46 7.85 20.44
N LEU A 168 15.72 7.71 19.14
CA LEU A 168 16.28 8.79 18.31
C LEU A 168 15.27 9.91 18.04
N ALA A 169 14.00 9.58 17.81
CA ALA A 169 12.94 10.56 17.56
C ALA A 169 12.05 10.80 18.80
N ARG A 170 12.59 10.58 20.01
CA ARG A 170 11.85 10.63 21.27
C ARG A 170 10.99 11.89 21.39
N ARG A 171 11.58 13.05 21.07
CA ARG A 171 10.92 14.37 21.16
C ARG A 171 9.71 14.51 20.23
N ALA A 172 9.76 13.92 19.03
CA ALA A 172 8.65 13.96 18.10
C ALA A 172 7.47 13.11 18.61
N VAL A 173 7.77 11.95 19.19
CA VAL A 173 6.76 11.08 19.83
C VAL A 173 6.20 11.73 21.09
N GLU A 174 7.04 12.33 21.92
CA GLU A 174 6.65 13.07 23.13
C GLU A 174 5.71 14.24 22.80
N LEU A 175 6.01 14.98 21.74
CA LEU A 175 5.18 16.07 21.24
C LEU A 175 3.80 15.56 20.79
N ALA A 176 3.75 14.43 20.07
CA ALA A 176 2.50 13.81 19.67
C ALA A 176 1.67 13.33 20.89
N MET A 177 2.32 12.66 21.85
CA MET A 177 1.67 12.24 23.10
C MET A 177 1.12 13.43 23.89
N SER A 178 1.90 14.51 23.99
CA SER A 178 1.50 15.73 24.70
C SER A 178 0.33 16.43 24.02
N ALA A 179 0.30 16.45 22.68
CA ALA A 179 -0.79 17.01 21.90
C ALA A 179 -2.08 16.18 22.04
N GLU A 180 -1.97 14.85 22.10
CA GLU A 180 -3.11 13.96 22.39
C GLU A 180 -3.63 14.15 23.81
N GLU A 181 -2.76 14.23 24.82
CA GLU A 181 -3.16 14.50 26.21
C GLU A 181 -3.79 15.88 26.37
N HIS A 182 -3.30 16.89 25.63
CA HIS A 182 -3.96 18.19 25.56
C HIS A 182 -5.37 18.06 24.98
N GLY A 183 -5.53 17.36 23.85
CA GLY A 183 -6.84 17.12 23.24
C GLY A 183 -7.81 16.36 24.15
N ILE A 184 -7.32 15.32 24.85
CA ILE A 184 -8.11 14.55 25.82
C ILE A 184 -8.57 15.46 26.97
N ARG A 185 -7.68 16.30 27.52
CA ARG A 185 -8.03 17.24 28.59
C ARG A 185 -9.01 18.32 28.13
N TYR A 186 -8.84 18.81 26.92
CA TYR A 186 -9.74 19.79 26.31
C TYR A 186 -11.15 19.19 26.10
N LEU A 187 -11.24 17.98 25.56
CA LEU A 187 -12.52 17.30 25.37
C LEU A 187 -13.18 16.90 26.69
N LYS A 188 -12.40 16.44 27.68
CA LYS A 188 -12.91 16.15 29.04
C LYS A 188 -13.46 17.38 29.76
N SER A 189 -12.97 18.57 29.42
CA SER A 189 -13.48 19.85 29.95
C SER A 189 -14.61 20.46 29.09
N GLY A 190 -15.21 19.67 28.18
CA GLY A 190 -16.35 20.12 27.38
C GLY A 190 -16.00 21.19 26.35
N GLY A 191 -14.73 21.32 25.97
CA GLY A 191 -14.24 22.34 25.05
C GLY A 191 -14.31 23.76 25.60
N GLN A 192 -14.54 23.92 26.91
CA GLN A 192 -14.56 25.23 27.55
C GLN A 192 -13.15 25.61 28.00
N PRO A 193 -12.53 26.65 27.43
CA PRO A 193 -11.25 27.13 27.91
C PRO A 193 -11.38 27.64 29.35
N SER A 194 -10.27 27.55 30.10
CA SER A 194 -10.18 28.09 31.44
C SER A 194 -10.56 29.57 31.43
N GLY A 195 -11.56 29.96 32.20
CA GLY A 195 -11.87 31.37 32.46
C GLY A 195 -11.42 31.80 33.85
N VAL A 196 -11.60 33.10 34.10
CA VAL A 196 -11.32 33.71 35.39
C VAL A 196 -12.61 34.25 35.97
N ILE A 197 -12.80 34.05 37.27
CA ILE A 197 -13.87 34.72 38.02
C ILE A 197 -13.34 36.11 38.35
N LYS A 198 -13.92 37.13 37.71
CA LYS A 198 -13.59 38.53 37.93
C LYS A 198 -14.48 39.08 39.04
N MET A 199 -13.85 39.62 40.07
CA MET A 199 -14.56 40.29 41.17
C MET A 199 -14.81 41.75 40.78
N GLY A 200 -16.00 42.27 41.11
CA GLY A 200 -16.36 43.67 40.93
C GLY A 200 -15.46 44.62 41.74
N PRO A 201 -15.29 45.88 41.28
CA PRO A 201 -14.47 46.87 41.97
C PRO A 201 -15.01 47.15 43.39
N GLY A 202 -14.17 46.95 44.41
CA GLY A 202 -14.50 47.14 45.83
C GLY A 202 -14.95 45.87 46.57
N PHE A 203 -15.01 44.72 45.90
CA PHE A 203 -15.34 43.44 46.53
C PHE A 203 -14.06 42.73 47.01
N HIS A 204 -14.04 42.36 48.28
CA HIS A 204 -12.93 41.63 48.92
C HIS A 204 -13.51 40.49 49.74
N PHE A 205 -12.93 39.30 49.68
CA PHE A 205 -13.29 38.24 50.61
C PHE A 205 -12.83 38.66 52.02
N GLU A 206 -13.77 38.83 52.94
CA GLU A 206 -13.47 39.14 54.34
C GLU A 206 -12.84 37.93 55.07
N ASP A 207 -13.10 36.73 54.56
CA ASP A 207 -12.70 35.44 55.15
C ASP A 207 -12.09 34.51 54.08
N GLU A 208 -10.92 33.93 54.39
CA GLU A 208 -10.21 32.98 53.53
C GLU A 208 -11.04 31.70 53.30
N ASP A 209 -11.87 31.33 54.27
CA ASP A 209 -12.77 30.18 54.17
C ASP A 209 -13.95 30.42 53.22
N HIS A 210 -14.33 31.69 52.99
CA HIS A 210 -15.33 32.04 51.98
C HIS A 210 -14.77 31.83 50.57
N ALA A 211 -13.56 32.33 50.30
CA ALA A 211 -12.89 32.15 49.00
C ALA A 211 -12.69 30.66 48.67
N LYS A 212 -12.31 29.85 49.66
CA LYS A 212 -12.16 28.39 49.50
C LYS A 212 -13.49 27.69 49.20
N ARG A 213 -14.58 28.11 49.84
CA ARG A 213 -15.94 27.57 49.59
C ARG A 213 -16.44 27.91 48.19
N LEU A 214 -16.30 29.16 47.76
CA LEU A 214 -16.68 29.58 46.41
C LEU A 214 -15.86 28.83 45.35
N GLY A 215 -14.53 28.75 45.55
CA GLY A 215 -13.66 28.01 44.64
C GLY A 215 -13.93 26.50 44.62
N LYS A 216 -14.44 25.92 45.71
CA LYS A 216 -14.88 24.51 45.76
C LYS A 216 -16.22 24.33 45.05
N SER A 217 -17.21 25.16 45.35
CA SER A 217 -18.53 25.16 44.69
C SER A 217 -18.41 25.31 43.18
N TRP A 218 -17.51 26.18 42.71
CA TRP A 218 -17.24 26.37 41.29
C TRP A 218 -16.62 25.12 40.65
N ARG A 219 -15.62 24.50 41.30
CA ARG A 219 -14.99 23.27 40.83
C ARG A 219 -15.98 22.11 40.79
N ASP A 220 -16.81 21.96 41.81
CA ASP A 220 -17.82 20.90 41.88
C ASP A 220 -18.85 21.06 40.73
N ALA A 221 -19.21 22.30 40.38
CA ALA A 221 -20.11 22.60 39.25
C ALA A 221 -19.45 22.50 37.87
N HIS A 222 -18.12 22.49 37.75
CA HIS A 222 -17.39 22.47 36.45
C HIS A 222 -16.52 21.23 36.25
N THR A 223 -16.66 20.20 37.09
CA THR A 223 -15.88 18.95 36.99
C THR A 223 -16.79 17.72 36.94
N GLY A 224 -16.45 16.74 36.11
CA GLY A 224 -17.13 15.43 36.11
C GLY A 224 -18.52 15.45 35.44
N LYS A 225 -19.49 14.75 36.03
CA LYS A 225 -20.86 14.62 35.46
C LYS A 225 -21.66 15.93 35.45
N GLU A 226 -21.22 16.93 36.21
CA GLU A 226 -21.92 18.20 36.42
C GLU A 226 -21.42 19.32 35.50
N LEU A 227 -20.60 19.01 34.49
CA LEU A 227 -20.03 19.96 33.52
C LEU A 227 -21.06 20.83 32.76
N TYR A 228 -22.36 20.53 32.89
CA TYR A 228 -23.47 21.27 32.29
C TYR A 228 -24.46 21.83 33.33
N THR A 229 -24.14 21.74 34.62
CA THR A 229 -24.94 22.34 35.69
C THR A 229 -24.74 23.86 35.66
N VAL A 230 -25.83 24.61 35.83
CA VAL A 230 -25.76 26.08 35.91
C VAL A 230 -24.97 26.45 37.16
N ALA A 231 -23.80 27.05 36.96
CA ALA A 231 -22.98 27.54 38.06
C ALA A 231 -23.60 28.80 38.66
N PHE A 232 -23.80 28.78 39.98
CA PHE A 232 -24.25 29.95 40.74
C PHE A 232 -23.04 30.79 41.14
N LEU A 233 -23.06 32.07 40.78
CA LEU A 233 -22.05 33.06 41.18
C LEU A 233 -22.66 34.03 42.19
N GLU A 234 -21.90 34.35 43.23
CA GLU A 234 -22.31 35.33 44.25
C GLU A 234 -22.29 36.76 43.70
N ASP A 235 -23.03 37.66 44.36
CA ASP A 235 -23.26 39.03 43.91
C ASP A 235 -21.93 39.79 43.71
N GLY A 236 -21.75 40.39 42.53
CA GLY A 236 -20.52 41.07 42.13
C GLY A 236 -19.40 40.20 41.52
N CYS A 237 -19.59 38.89 41.37
CA CYS A 237 -18.66 38.01 40.63
C CYS A 237 -19.14 37.76 39.20
N GLU A 238 -18.29 38.03 38.20
CA GLU A 238 -18.56 37.76 36.79
C GLU A 238 -17.61 36.69 36.23
N TRP A 239 -18.14 35.73 35.48
CA TRP A 239 -17.29 34.81 34.73
C TRP A 239 -16.80 35.47 33.45
N GLN A 240 -15.49 35.62 33.32
CA GLN A 240 -14.86 36.03 32.07
C GLN A 240 -14.19 34.81 31.42
N GLN A 241 -14.77 34.37 30.31
CA GLN A 241 -14.14 33.35 29.47
C GLN A 241 -12.85 33.93 28.86
N VAL A 242 -11.71 33.28 29.10
CA VAL A 242 -10.49 33.58 28.36
C VAL A 242 -10.66 32.92 26.99
N GLY A 243 -11.06 33.71 26.01
CA GLY A 243 -11.37 33.22 24.67
C GLY A 243 -10.14 32.63 23.97
N VAL A 244 -10.31 31.45 23.37
CA VAL A 244 -9.29 30.79 22.54
C VAL A 244 -9.81 30.75 21.11
N ASN A 245 -9.88 31.91 20.46
CA ASN A 245 -10.58 32.07 19.18
C ASN A 245 -9.75 31.63 17.94
N ASN A 246 -8.58 31.00 18.12
CA ASN A 246 -7.71 30.68 16.97
C ASN A 246 -6.93 29.35 17.08
N THR A 247 -7.15 28.54 18.11
CA THR A 247 -6.39 27.29 18.34
C THR A 247 -6.95 26.08 17.63
N ASP A 248 -8.27 25.97 17.44
CA ASP A 248 -8.87 24.69 17.05
C ASP A 248 -8.42 24.25 15.65
N SER A 249 -8.35 25.20 14.71
CA SER A 249 -7.79 24.96 13.37
C SER A 249 -6.27 24.72 13.41
N GLN A 250 -5.52 25.44 14.25
CA GLN A 250 -4.06 25.28 14.38
C GLN A 250 -3.67 23.96 15.08
N TRP A 251 -4.52 23.45 15.99
CA TRP A 251 -4.32 22.19 16.69
C TRP A 251 -4.51 21.01 15.75
N LEU A 252 -5.56 21.00 14.93
CA LEU A 252 -5.76 19.98 13.89
C LEU A 252 -4.62 19.97 12.88
N GLU A 253 -4.14 21.14 12.46
CA GLU A 253 -2.98 21.26 11.58
C GLU A 253 -1.71 20.69 12.24
N SER A 254 -1.49 20.97 13.53
CA SER A 254 -0.36 20.42 14.29
C SER A 254 -0.38 18.90 14.36
N ARG A 255 -1.56 18.27 14.52
CA ARG A 255 -1.69 16.80 14.50
C ARG A 255 -1.39 16.21 13.14
N THR A 256 -1.81 16.88 12.07
CA THR A 256 -1.52 16.46 10.69
C THR A 256 -0.02 16.53 10.41
N PHE A 257 0.66 17.57 10.91
CA PHE A 257 2.10 17.69 10.78
C PHE A 257 2.86 16.60 11.57
N GLN A 258 2.43 16.33 12.81
CA GLN A 258 3.00 15.26 13.66
C GLN A 258 2.92 13.89 13.01
N LEU A 259 1.80 13.59 12.32
CA LEU A 259 1.65 12.34 11.57
C LEU A 259 2.78 12.19 10.52
N GLY A 260 3.09 13.27 9.80
CA GLY A 260 4.17 13.31 8.82
C GLY A 260 5.58 13.16 9.43
N GLU A 261 5.81 13.71 10.62
CA GLU A 261 7.08 13.54 11.34
C GLU A 261 7.31 12.10 11.78
N ILE A 262 6.28 11.46 12.35
CA ILE A 262 6.35 10.05 12.78
C ILE A 262 6.51 9.13 11.57
N ALA A 263 5.75 9.35 10.50
CA ALA A 263 5.85 8.57 9.27
C ALA A 263 7.25 8.63 8.66
N ARG A 264 7.88 9.82 8.67
CA ARG A 264 9.24 10.04 8.18
C ARG A 264 10.29 9.25 8.96
N MET A 265 10.13 9.11 10.28
CA MET A 265 11.03 8.30 11.11
C MET A 265 11.09 6.85 10.61
N PHE A 266 9.95 6.27 10.26
CA PHE A 266 9.86 4.89 9.77
C PHE A 266 9.96 4.75 8.25
N ARG A 267 10.07 5.87 7.51
CA ARG A 267 10.02 5.95 6.05
C ARG A 267 8.73 5.37 5.48
N VAL A 268 7.63 5.42 6.22
CA VAL A 268 6.34 4.95 5.73
C VAL A 268 5.64 6.12 5.04
N PRO A 269 5.14 5.97 3.80
CA PRO A 269 4.33 6.99 3.18
C PRO A 269 3.06 7.32 3.97
N VAL A 270 2.76 8.61 4.13
CA VAL A 270 1.68 9.10 5.01
C VAL A 270 0.28 8.65 4.55
N PHE A 271 0.08 8.42 3.26
CA PHE A 271 -1.23 7.98 2.73
C PHE A 271 -1.61 6.56 3.20
N LEU A 272 -0.64 5.68 3.45
CA LEU A 272 -0.89 4.31 3.93
C LEU A 272 -1.38 4.27 5.37
N ILE A 273 -1.10 5.31 6.15
CA ILE A 273 -1.53 5.45 7.55
C ILE A 273 -2.74 6.36 7.70
N GLY A 274 -3.48 6.61 6.61
CA GLY A 274 -4.72 7.39 6.60
C GLY A 274 -4.53 8.90 6.65
N GLY A 275 -3.31 9.41 6.46
CA GLY A 275 -3.04 10.84 6.45
C GLY A 275 -3.23 11.45 5.06
N SER A 276 -4.07 12.49 4.99
CA SER A 276 -4.07 13.43 3.87
C SER A 276 -3.17 14.61 4.25
N LEU A 277 -1.98 14.73 3.64
CA LEU A 277 -1.22 15.97 3.77
C LEU A 277 -1.97 17.06 3.01
N ALA A 278 -2.42 18.10 3.72
CA ALA A 278 -2.91 19.32 3.09
C ALA A 278 -1.84 19.85 2.11
N GLY A 279 -2.11 19.76 0.81
CA GLY A 279 -1.21 20.19 -0.27
C GLY A 279 -0.32 19.11 -0.90
N ALA A 280 -0.21 17.89 -0.34
CA ALA A 280 0.55 16.79 -0.97
C ALA A 280 -0.32 15.78 -1.75
N SER A 281 -1.63 16.02 -1.82
CA SER A 281 -2.57 15.30 -2.70
C SER A 281 -2.19 15.40 -4.19
N SER A 282 -1.23 16.26 -4.56
CA SER A 282 -0.69 16.39 -5.92
C SER A 282 0.62 15.60 -6.17
N MET A 283 1.31 15.08 -5.15
CA MET A 283 2.56 14.30 -5.32
C MET A 283 2.34 12.80 -5.47
N TYR A 284 1.11 12.32 -5.27
CA TYR A 284 0.73 10.91 -5.34
C TYR A 284 -0.56 10.72 -6.15
N SER A 285 -0.68 11.42 -7.29
CA SER A 285 -1.83 11.24 -8.20
C SER A 285 -1.94 9.83 -8.80
N ASN A 286 -0.93 8.97 -8.59
CA ASN A 286 -0.95 7.56 -8.94
C ASN A 286 -0.60 6.71 -7.70
N VAL A 287 -1.60 6.10 -7.08
CA VAL A 287 -1.48 5.26 -5.86
C VAL A 287 -0.42 4.17 -6.05
N GLU A 288 -0.29 3.65 -7.27
CA GLU A 288 0.64 2.61 -7.67
C GLU A 288 2.11 3.06 -7.57
N GLN A 289 2.41 4.33 -7.88
CA GLN A 289 3.77 4.87 -7.71
C GLN A 289 4.14 4.99 -6.22
N SER A 290 3.13 5.22 -5.40
CA SER A 290 3.29 5.44 -3.97
C SER A 290 3.48 4.12 -3.21
N ASP A 291 2.83 3.03 -3.63
CA ASP A 291 3.11 1.66 -3.16
C ASP A 291 4.51 1.20 -3.54
N MET A 292 4.93 1.49 -4.79
CA MET A 292 6.28 1.21 -5.26
C MET A 292 7.35 1.94 -4.43
N HIS A 293 7.04 3.14 -3.92
CA HIS A 293 7.95 3.89 -3.05
C HIS A 293 8.17 3.17 -1.71
N LEU A 294 7.11 2.67 -1.06
CA LEU A 294 7.22 1.87 0.16
C LEU A 294 8.13 0.66 -0.06
N VAL A 295 7.87 -0.11 -1.12
CA VAL A 295 8.65 -1.32 -1.42
C VAL A 295 10.12 -0.98 -1.61
N LYS A 296 10.43 0.00 -2.48
CA LYS A 296 11.80 0.33 -2.85
C LYS A 296 12.61 0.96 -1.71
N HIS A 297 12.04 1.92 -0.99
CA HIS A 297 12.79 2.75 -0.06
C HIS A 297 12.68 2.31 1.41
N THR A 298 11.68 1.48 1.73
CA THR A 298 11.40 1.05 3.10
C THR A 298 11.57 -0.44 3.25
N MET A 299 10.87 -1.25 2.44
CA MET A 299 10.86 -2.70 2.61
C MET A 299 12.14 -3.37 2.12
N LEU A 300 12.66 -3.03 0.93
CA LEU A 300 13.87 -3.66 0.39
C LEU A 300 15.09 -3.55 1.32
N PRO A 301 15.39 -2.40 1.96
CA PRO A 301 16.47 -2.32 2.95
C PRO A 301 16.26 -3.21 4.18
N ILE A 302 15.02 -3.34 4.65
CA ILE A 302 14.67 -4.21 5.80
C ILE A 302 14.83 -5.67 5.42
N ILE A 303 14.29 -6.06 4.26
CA ILE A 303 14.41 -7.40 3.70
C ILE A 303 15.88 -7.77 3.55
N GLY A 304 16.71 -6.88 2.99
CA GLY A 304 18.14 -7.11 2.86
C GLY A 304 18.85 -7.33 4.21
N LYS A 305 18.45 -6.60 5.27
CA LYS A 305 18.97 -6.81 6.63
C LYS A 305 18.58 -8.19 7.18
N TRP A 306 17.34 -8.61 6.95
CA TRP A 306 16.87 -9.93 7.32
C TRP A 306 17.61 -11.05 6.58
N GLU A 307 17.68 -10.99 5.25
CA GLU A 307 18.41 -11.96 4.42
C GLU A 307 19.87 -12.08 4.87
N GLN A 308 20.55 -10.95 5.09
CA GLN A 308 21.95 -10.97 5.52
C GLN A 308 22.14 -11.46 6.96
N ALA A 309 21.23 -11.14 7.88
CA ALA A 309 21.32 -11.64 9.25
C ALA A 309 21.07 -13.15 9.32
N ILE A 310 20.06 -13.65 8.59
CA ILE A 310 19.81 -15.10 8.49
C ILE A 310 21.02 -15.79 7.89
N MET A 311 21.61 -15.22 6.84
CA MET A 311 22.81 -15.74 6.20
C MET A 311 24.01 -15.80 7.16
N ARG A 312 24.15 -14.80 8.04
CA ARG A 312 25.25 -14.71 9.00
C ARG A 312 25.10 -15.69 10.17
N ASP A 313 23.89 -15.80 10.72
CA ASP A 313 23.67 -16.47 12.01
C ASP A 313 23.10 -17.90 11.86
N LEU A 314 22.35 -18.19 10.78
CA LEU A 314 21.59 -19.44 10.65
C LEU A 314 22.09 -20.36 9.53
N VAL A 315 22.83 -19.84 8.55
CA VAL A 315 23.28 -20.63 7.39
C VAL A 315 24.73 -21.09 7.58
N THR A 316 24.92 -22.39 7.72
CA THR A 316 26.25 -23.01 7.88
C THR A 316 27.05 -23.04 6.57
N GLU A 317 26.39 -23.16 5.41
CA GLU A 317 27.01 -23.28 4.09
C GLU A 317 26.62 -22.12 3.14
N PRO A 318 27.15 -20.91 3.36
CA PRO A 318 26.75 -19.70 2.62
C PRO A 318 27.11 -19.73 1.12
N GLY A 319 28.00 -20.63 0.69
CA GLY A 319 28.31 -20.82 -0.73
C GLY A 319 27.18 -21.55 -1.49
N THR A 320 26.45 -22.41 -0.79
CA THR A 320 25.46 -23.33 -1.35
C THR A 320 24.05 -22.82 -1.11
N TYR A 321 23.75 -22.39 0.11
CA TYR A 321 22.41 -21.97 0.53
C TYR A 321 22.36 -20.48 0.82
N TYR A 322 21.24 -19.84 0.50
CA TYR A 322 21.01 -18.44 0.85
C TYR A 322 19.51 -18.17 1.06
N PRO A 323 19.13 -17.35 2.05
CA PRO A 323 17.75 -16.95 2.26
C PRO A 323 17.33 -15.92 1.20
N LYS A 324 16.09 -16.01 0.73
CA LYS A 324 15.50 -15.05 -0.19
C LYS A 324 14.04 -14.80 0.13
N PHE A 325 13.68 -13.53 0.34
CA PHE A 325 12.28 -13.14 0.34
C PHE A 325 11.78 -13.01 -1.10
N ASN A 326 10.59 -13.55 -1.36
CA ASN A 326 9.92 -13.38 -2.63
C ASN A 326 9.17 -12.04 -2.67
N VAL A 327 9.85 -11.00 -3.15
CA VAL A 327 9.28 -9.64 -3.26
C VAL A 327 8.32 -9.51 -4.44
N ASP A 328 8.32 -10.47 -5.37
CA ASP A 328 7.46 -10.41 -6.55
C ASP A 328 5.99 -10.35 -6.15
N GLY A 329 5.61 -10.96 -5.02
CA GLY A 329 4.29 -10.87 -4.40
C GLY A 329 3.78 -9.44 -4.18
N LEU A 330 4.65 -8.50 -3.76
CA LEU A 330 4.29 -7.09 -3.60
C LEU A 330 4.19 -6.36 -4.94
N LEU A 331 4.95 -6.81 -5.94
CA LEU A 331 4.88 -6.31 -7.31
C LEU A 331 3.66 -6.88 -8.08
N ARG A 332 3.00 -7.93 -7.56
CA ARG A 332 1.79 -8.54 -8.17
C ARG A 332 0.60 -7.59 -8.19
N ALA A 333 0.57 -6.54 -7.36
CA ALA A 333 -0.53 -5.58 -7.30
C ALA A 333 -0.77 -4.84 -8.64
N ASP A 334 0.26 -4.73 -9.49
CA ASP A 334 0.15 -4.15 -10.84
C ASP A 334 -0.01 -5.23 -11.92
N SER A 335 -1.26 -5.62 -12.18
CA SER A 335 -1.60 -6.58 -13.24
C SER A 335 -1.13 -6.14 -14.63
N ARG A 336 -1.03 -4.83 -14.89
CA ARG A 336 -0.61 -4.28 -16.17
C ARG A 336 0.88 -4.46 -16.38
N SER A 337 1.73 -4.00 -15.45
CA SER A 337 3.18 -4.23 -15.56
C SER A 337 3.53 -5.70 -15.52
N ARG A 338 2.78 -6.51 -14.74
CA ARG A 338 2.96 -7.96 -14.70
C ARG A 338 2.66 -8.64 -16.04
N SER A 339 1.56 -8.26 -16.71
CA SER A 339 1.23 -8.77 -18.04
C SER A 339 2.29 -8.39 -19.09
N VAL A 340 2.81 -7.16 -19.03
CA VAL A 340 3.87 -6.67 -19.92
C VAL A 340 5.18 -7.41 -19.66
N PHE A 341 5.53 -7.63 -18.39
CA PHE A 341 6.70 -8.42 -18.00
C PHE A 341 6.62 -9.86 -18.51
N TYR A 342 5.51 -10.57 -18.26
CA TYR A 342 5.35 -11.94 -18.77
C TYR A 342 5.32 -12.00 -20.29
N LYS A 343 4.72 -11.01 -20.95
CA LYS A 343 4.77 -10.90 -22.41
C LYS A 343 6.22 -10.78 -22.90
N MET A 344 7.00 -9.86 -22.34
CA MET A 344 8.42 -9.67 -22.70
C MET A 344 9.24 -10.93 -22.40
N MET A 345 9.02 -11.59 -21.26
CA MET A 345 9.75 -12.80 -20.86
C MET A 345 9.42 -14.00 -21.74
N ARG A 346 8.17 -14.15 -22.19
CA ARG A 346 7.77 -15.15 -23.19
C ARG A 346 8.28 -14.80 -24.59
N GLU A 347 8.34 -13.52 -24.94
CA GLU A 347 8.90 -13.06 -26.21
C GLU A 347 10.40 -13.32 -26.32
N ILE A 348 11.19 -13.15 -25.27
CA ILE A 348 12.63 -13.50 -25.33
C ILE A 348 12.89 -15.02 -25.15
N GLY A 349 11.82 -15.82 -25.00
CA GLY A 349 11.91 -17.25 -24.73
C GLY A 349 12.49 -17.62 -23.37
N ALA A 350 12.56 -16.67 -22.42
CA ALA A 350 13.06 -16.94 -21.07
C ALA A 350 12.06 -17.77 -20.26
N TYR A 351 10.76 -17.48 -20.39
CA TYR A 351 9.68 -18.20 -19.73
C TYR A 351 8.84 -19.01 -20.71
N SER A 352 8.54 -20.25 -20.32
CA SER A 352 7.49 -21.07 -20.91
C SER A 352 6.09 -20.63 -20.41
N ALA A 353 5.01 -21.15 -20.99
CA ALA A 353 3.68 -20.88 -20.46
C ALA A 353 3.49 -21.52 -19.08
N ASN A 354 4.09 -22.69 -18.84
CA ASN A 354 4.06 -23.36 -17.54
C ASN A 354 4.92 -22.66 -16.50
N ASP A 355 6.05 -22.05 -16.89
CA ASP A 355 6.86 -21.23 -15.98
C ASP A 355 6.03 -20.04 -15.45
N VAL A 356 5.19 -19.43 -16.30
CA VAL A 356 4.27 -18.36 -15.88
C VAL A 356 3.14 -18.90 -15.00
N LEU A 357 2.57 -20.06 -15.32
CA LEU A 357 1.52 -20.69 -14.52
C LEU A 357 2.02 -21.09 -13.13
N GLU A 358 3.24 -21.62 -13.03
CA GLU A 358 3.90 -21.92 -11.77
C GLU A 358 4.09 -20.65 -10.93
N LEU A 359 4.54 -19.55 -11.53
CA LEU A 359 4.66 -18.25 -10.85
C LEU A 359 3.31 -17.63 -10.42
N GLU A 360 2.22 -18.06 -11.04
CA GLU A 360 0.83 -17.69 -10.74
C GLU A 360 0.13 -18.71 -9.82
N ASP A 361 0.85 -19.72 -9.33
CA ASP A 361 0.31 -20.79 -8.49
C ASP A 361 -0.86 -21.54 -9.19
N ARG A 362 -0.77 -21.70 -10.51
CA ARG A 362 -1.75 -22.38 -11.38
C ARG A 362 -1.21 -23.70 -11.93
N ASN A 363 -2.12 -24.62 -12.20
CA ASN A 363 -1.76 -25.93 -12.75
C ASN A 363 -1.12 -25.79 -14.14
N PRO A 364 -0.08 -26.59 -14.46
CA PRO A 364 0.54 -26.58 -15.77
C PRO A 364 -0.41 -27.11 -16.85
N VAL A 365 -0.21 -26.68 -18.09
CA VAL A 365 -0.97 -27.13 -19.25
C VAL A 365 -0.11 -28.03 -20.15
N PRO A 366 -0.69 -29.05 -20.82
CA PRO A 366 0.03 -29.88 -21.77
C PRO A 366 0.63 -29.05 -22.90
N GLY A 367 1.93 -29.23 -23.17
CA GLY A 367 2.66 -28.46 -24.18
C GLY A 367 3.06 -27.04 -23.74
N GLY A 368 2.79 -26.66 -22.49
CA GLY A 368 3.12 -25.34 -21.95
C GLY A 368 4.60 -25.10 -21.63
N ASP A 369 5.43 -26.15 -21.63
CA ASP A 369 6.88 -26.07 -21.39
C ASP A 369 7.69 -25.59 -22.61
N VAL A 370 7.03 -25.49 -23.77
CA VAL A 370 7.67 -25.05 -25.02
C VAL A 370 8.00 -23.57 -24.95
N ARG A 371 9.28 -23.23 -25.12
CA ARG A 371 9.77 -21.85 -25.22
C ARG A 371 9.72 -21.39 -26.66
N HIS A 372 9.13 -20.21 -26.89
CA HIS A 372 9.06 -19.60 -28.20
C HIS A 372 10.10 -18.47 -28.30
N ILE A 373 10.73 -18.35 -29.45
CA ILE A 373 11.61 -17.21 -29.78
C ILE A 373 11.13 -16.57 -31.09
N PRO A 374 11.13 -15.23 -31.20
CA PRO A 374 10.82 -14.51 -32.42
C PRO A 374 11.77 -14.95 -33.53
N ALA A 375 11.23 -15.19 -34.73
CA ALA A 375 11.99 -15.68 -35.89
C ALA A 375 13.15 -14.75 -36.33
N ASN A 376 13.20 -13.52 -35.82
CA ASN A 376 14.17 -12.49 -36.19
C ASN A 376 15.41 -12.45 -35.27
N TRP A 377 15.55 -13.37 -34.31
CA TRP A 377 16.70 -13.44 -33.39
C TRP A 377 17.67 -14.54 -33.84
N THR A 378 18.93 -14.16 -34.10
CA THR A 378 20.01 -15.08 -34.50
C THR A 378 21.14 -15.00 -33.49
N ALA A 379 21.77 -16.14 -33.14
CA ALA A 379 22.87 -16.18 -32.19
C ALA A 379 24.13 -15.49 -32.75
N LEU A 380 24.88 -14.77 -31.90
CA LEU A 380 26.06 -14.00 -32.30
C LEU A 380 27.27 -14.90 -32.68
N ASP A 381 27.21 -16.19 -32.37
CA ASP A 381 28.22 -17.21 -32.65
C ASP A 381 27.85 -18.08 -33.86
N GLY A 382 27.06 -17.57 -34.80
CA GLY A 382 26.98 -18.11 -36.17
C GLY A 382 26.54 -19.57 -36.33
N SER A 383 26.06 -20.24 -35.29
CA SER A 383 25.68 -21.67 -35.33
C SER A 383 24.16 -21.88 -35.22
N GLY A 384 23.39 -21.11 -35.98
CA GLY A 384 21.95 -21.32 -36.06
C GLY A 384 21.33 -20.49 -37.17
N SER A 385 21.37 -21.01 -38.40
CA SER A 385 20.50 -20.51 -39.46
C SER A 385 19.05 -20.81 -39.07
N ALA A 386 18.14 -19.85 -39.28
CA ALA A 386 16.70 -20.01 -39.09
C ALA A 386 16.07 -21.21 -39.86
N ALA A 387 16.85 -21.88 -40.71
CA ALA A 387 16.49 -23.10 -41.41
C ALA A 387 16.61 -24.37 -40.54
N ASP A 388 17.51 -24.42 -39.54
CA ASP A 388 17.81 -25.66 -38.80
C ASP A 388 16.79 -26.00 -37.71
N LEU A 389 15.97 -25.02 -37.29
CA LEU A 389 14.85 -25.25 -36.37
C LEU A 389 13.60 -25.85 -37.05
N ARG A 390 13.58 -25.92 -38.40
CA ARG A 390 12.44 -26.47 -39.16
C ARG A 390 12.49 -28.00 -39.34
N SER A 391 13.59 -28.65 -38.99
CA SER A 391 13.80 -30.08 -39.28
C SER A 391 13.56 -31.04 -38.10
N ALA A 392 13.22 -30.55 -36.91
CA ALA A 392 12.83 -31.41 -35.78
C ALA A 392 11.37 -31.88 -35.91
N LYS A 393 11.08 -32.69 -36.94
CA LYS A 393 9.84 -33.45 -37.03
C LYS A 393 9.95 -34.64 -36.06
N VAL A 394 9.31 -34.54 -34.90
CA VAL A 394 9.14 -35.70 -33.99
C VAL A 394 8.31 -36.75 -34.73
N SER A 395 8.92 -37.91 -34.94
CA SER A 395 8.26 -39.12 -35.40
C SER A 395 7.68 -39.87 -34.19
N GLY A 396 6.37 -40.11 -34.19
CA GLY A 396 5.67 -40.90 -33.18
C GLY A 396 4.21 -41.10 -33.56
N SER A 397 3.84 -42.34 -33.88
CA SER A 397 2.45 -42.76 -34.18
C SER A 397 1.49 -42.51 -33.00
N PRO A 398 0.18 -42.32 -33.26
CA PRO A 398 -0.76 -41.89 -32.23
C PRO A 398 -1.03 -43.02 -31.22
N SER A 399 -0.87 -42.72 -29.93
CA SER A 399 -1.30 -43.60 -28.85
C SER A 399 -2.77 -43.36 -28.51
N ARG A 400 -3.43 -44.45 -28.09
CA ARG A 400 -4.88 -44.70 -27.90
C ARG A 400 -5.71 -43.67 -27.11
N GLY A 401 -5.16 -42.57 -26.61
CA GLY A 401 -5.92 -41.54 -25.89
C GLY A 401 -6.70 -40.57 -26.79
N ALA A 402 -6.35 -40.47 -28.08
CA ALA A 402 -7.00 -39.52 -28.99
C ALA A 402 -8.43 -39.92 -29.42
N GLU A 403 -8.75 -41.22 -29.38
CA GLU A 403 -10.10 -41.71 -29.72
C GLU A 403 -11.09 -41.55 -28.57
N GLU A 404 -10.65 -41.65 -27.31
CA GLU A 404 -11.51 -41.41 -26.12
C GLU A 404 -11.88 -39.93 -25.97
N VAL A 405 -10.94 -39.02 -26.27
CA VAL A 405 -11.19 -37.58 -26.23
C VAL A 405 -12.16 -37.14 -27.33
N LYS A 406 -12.08 -37.76 -28.51
CA LYS A 406 -13.01 -37.49 -29.61
C LYS A 406 -14.43 -37.97 -29.27
N ARG A 407 -14.53 -39.12 -28.58
CA ARG A 407 -15.80 -39.65 -28.08
C ARG A 407 -16.45 -38.74 -27.02
N TRP A 408 -15.68 -38.11 -26.13
CA TRP A 408 -16.22 -37.15 -25.14
C TRP A 408 -16.71 -35.84 -25.76
N ILE A 409 -16.11 -35.43 -26.88
CA ILE A 409 -16.54 -34.28 -27.67
C ILE A 409 -17.83 -34.60 -28.44
N ASP A 410 -17.91 -35.79 -29.04
CA ASP A 410 -19.10 -36.25 -29.78
C ASP A 410 -20.29 -36.60 -28.85
N GLU A 411 -20.03 -37.00 -27.59
CA GLU A 411 -21.04 -37.27 -26.56
C GLU A 411 -21.46 -36.03 -25.73
N GLY A 412 -20.90 -34.84 -26.02
CA GLY A 412 -21.38 -33.56 -25.46
C GLY A 412 -21.09 -33.32 -23.98
N PHE A 413 -20.09 -33.97 -23.38
CA PHE A 413 -19.88 -33.96 -21.94
C PHE A 413 -19.13 -32.71 -21.39
N LEU A 414 -18.63 -31.82 -22.25
CA LEU A 414 -17.79 -30.65 -21.87
C LEU A 414 -18.38 -29.29 -22.22
N LEU A 415 -19.69 -29.21 -22.50
CA LEU A 415 -20.42 -27.95 -22.58
C LEU A 415 -21.51 -27.96 -21.52
N GLY A 416 -21.17 -27.44 -20.34
CA GLY A 416 -22.16 -27.08 -19.34
C GLY A 416 -23.10 -26.02 -19.92
N GLU A 417 -24.39 -26.27 -19.78
CA GLU A 417 -25.48 -25.44 -20.28
C GLU A 417 -25.42 -24.01 -19.71
N THR A 418 -25.12 -23.04 -20.57
CA THR A 418 -25.64 -21.66 -20.45
C THR A 418 -26.29 -21.30 -21.77
N GLY A 419 -27.56 -20.90 -21.69
CA GLY A 419 -28.50 -20.91 -22.79
C GLY A 419 -28.22 -19.94 -23.94
N GLY A 420 -28.88 -20.24 -25.06
CA GLY A 420 -29.05 -19.38 -26.22
C GLY A 420 -27.92 -19.49 -27.22
N LYS A 421 -28.21 -20.07 -28.40
CA LYS A 421 -27.45 -19.74 -29.61
C LYS A 421 -27.60 -18.23 -29.83
N GLN A 422 -26.65 -17.43 -29.37
CA GLN A 422 -26.45 -16.10 -29.92
C GLN A 422 -25.66 -16.31 -31.21
N ASP A 423 -26.25 -15.94 -32.33
CA ASP A 423 -25.58 -16.05 -33.62
C ASP A 423 -24.28 -15.23 -33.56
N ALA A 424 -23.24 -15.63 -34.31
CA ALA A 424 -21.97 -14.89 -34.33
C ALA A 424 -22.17 -13.39 -34.65
N ALA A 425 -23.24 -13.05 -35.36
CA ALA A 425 -23.70 -11.68 -35.62
C ALA A 425 -24.08 -10.91 -34.34
N ASP A 426 -24.73 -11.55 -33.36
CA ASP A 426 -25.12 -10.94 -32.08
C ASP A 426 -23.90 -10.62 -31.22
N VAL A 427 -22.90 -11.51 -31.24
CA VAL A 427 -21.63 -11.30 -30.54
C VAL A 427 -20.87 -10.12 -31.15
N HIS A 428 -20.81 -10.02 -32.48
CA HIS A 428 -20.19 -8.86 -33.15
C HIS A 428 -20.93 -7.54 -32.88
N ARG A 429 -22.26 -7.55 -32.84
CA ARG A 429 -23.06 -6.37 -32.46
C ARG A 429 -22.78 -5.93 -31.01
N SER A 430 -22.64 -6.88 -30.09
CA SER A 430 -22.32 -6.57 -28.69
C SER A 430 -20.94 -5.90 -28.52
N TRP A 431 -19.95 -6.30 -29.31
CA TRP A 431 -18.61 -5.69 -29.29
C TRP A 431 -18.58 -4.29 -29.90
N ILE A 432 -19.33 -4.08 -30.99
CA ILE A 432 -19.47 -2.75 -31.60
C ILE A 432 -20.17 -1.80 -30.62
N ALA A 433 -21.18 -2.27 -29.88
CA ALA A 433 -21.87 -1.47 -28.86
C ALA A 433 -20.93 -1.05 -27.72
N ASP A 434 -20.08 -1.95 -27.20
CA ASP A 434 -19.09 -1.61 -26.16
C ASP A 434 -18.07 -0.56 -26.65
N VAL A 435 -17.60 -0.68 -27.89
CA VAL A 435 -16.70 0.32 -28.49
C VAL A 435 -17.41 1.67 -28.70
N ALA A 436 -18.67 1.65 -29.13
CA ALA A 436 -19.48 2.86 -29.28
C ALA A 436 -19.71 3.57 -27.95
N GLU A 437 -19.92 2.82 -26.86
CA GLU A 437 -20.08 3.38 -25.51
C GLU A 437 -18.81 4.12 -25.03
N ARG A 438 -17.63 3.53 -25.29
CA ARG A 438 -16.34 4.18 -24.95
C ARG A 438 -16.10 5.46 -25.74
N ILE A 439 -16.48 5.49 -27.01
CA ILE A 439 -16.39 6.70 -27.83
C ILE A 439 -17.38 7.76 -27.34
N ALA A 440 -18.64 7.37 -27.12
CA ALA A 440 -19.69 8.26 -26.64
C ALA A 440 -19.31 8.90 -25.30
N LYS A 441 -18.76 8.11 -24.36
CA LYS A 441 -18.32 8.61 -23.05
C LYS A 441 -17.30 9.75 -23.18
N VAL A 442 -16.29 9.59 -24.03
CA VAL A 442 -15.26 10.61 -24.24
C VAL A 442 -15.85 11.87 -24.90
N GLU A 443 -16.76 11.71 -25.87
CA GLU A 443 -17.45 12.83 -26.52
C GLU A 443 -18.34 13.61 -25.54
N ILE A 444 -19.06 12.91 -24.66
CA ILE A 444 -19.94 13.49 -23.64
C ILE A 444 -19.10 14.24 -22.60
N GLU A 445 -18.05 13.63 -22.04
CA GLU A 445 -17.18 14.28 -21.05
C GLU A 445 -16.53 15.56 -21.61
N ALA A 446 -16.11 15.53 -22.89
CA ALA A 446 -15.58 16.70 -23.56
C ALA A 446 -16.63 17.82 -23.68
N LEU A 447 -17.88 17.46 -24.05
CA LEU A 447 -18.98 18.40 -24.22
C LEU A 447 -19.47 18.98 -22.89
N GLU A 448 -19.57 18.19 -21.81
CA GLU A 448 -19.96 18.66 -20.46
C GLU A 448 -19.09 19.81 -19.97
N SER A 449 -17.79 19.79 -20.26
CA SER A 449 -16.86 20.82 -19.81
C SER A 449 -17.06 22.20 -20.50
N ARG A 450 -17.82 22.24 -21.61
CA ARG A 450 -17.91 23.41 -22.50
C ARG A 450 -19.31 23.76 -23.01
N ALA A 451 -20.32 22.91 -22.83
CA ALA A 451 -21.68 23.15 -23.31
C ALA A 451 -22.26 24.48 -22.76
N ASP A 452 -22.14 24.73 -21.45
CA ASP A 452 -22.65 25.97 -20.82
C ASP A 452 -21.96 27.24 -21.32
N LYS A 453 -20.73 27.11 -21.83
CA LYS A 453 -19.95 28.24 -22.37
C LYS A 453 -20.38 28.65 -23.77
N ALA A 454 -21.17 27.81 -24.46
CA ALA A 454 -21.68 28.12 -25.79
C ALA A 454 -22.68 29.28 -25.80
N ALA A 455 -23.43 29.48 -24.71
CA ALA A 455 -24.36 30.60 -24.55
C ALA A 455 -23.64 31.96 -24.49
N ALA A 456 -22.39 31.98 -24.00
CA ALA A 456 -21.59 33.19 -23.84
C ALA A 456 -20.83 33.59 -25.12
N ASP A 457 -20.33 32.61 -25.90
CA ASP A 457 -19.58 32.87 -27.13
C ASP A 457 -19.68 31.69 -28.12
N ARG A 458 -20.65 31.77 -29.04
CA ARG A 458 -20.91 30.72 -30.03
C ARG A 458 -19.76 30.53 -31.02
N GLN A 459 -19.09 31.61 -31.43
CA GLN A 459 -18.00 31.52 -32.40
C GLN A 459 -16.78 30.78 -31.84
N LYS A 460 -16.42 31.03 -30.56
CA LYS A 460 -15.35 30.29 -29.89
C LYS A 460 -15.71 28.83 -29.69
N PHE A 461 -16.98 28.53 -29.41
CA PHE A 461 -17.47 27.15 -29.29
C PHE A 461 -17.35 26.40 -30.62
N ASP A 462 -17.82 26.98 -31.73
CA ASP A 462 -17.75 26.35 -33.05
C ASP A 462 -16.29 26.14 -33.52
N ALA A 463 -15.39 27.07 -33.20
CA ALA A 463 -13.96 26.90 -33.46
C ALA A 463 -13.35 25.76 -32.65
N TRP A 464 -13.76 25.61 -31.38
CA TRP A 464 -13.33 24.48 -30.55
C TRP A 464 -13.87 23.14 -31.06
N VAL A 465 -15.14 23.07 -31.47
CA VAL A 465 -15.74 21.83 -32.01
C VAL A 465 -14.93 21.35 -33.23
N LYS A 466 -14.61 22.25 -34.17
CA LYS A 466 -13.78 21.92 -35.33
C LYS A 466 -12.37 21.46 -34.97
N GLN A 467 -11.79 22.02 -33.91
CA GLN A 467 -10.47 21.61 -33.43
C GLN A 467 -10.50 20.26 -32.70
N HIS A 468 -11.52 20.04 -31.87
CA HIS A 468 -11.65 18.85 -31.03
C HIS A 468 -11.97 17.62 -31.88
N TRP A 469 -12.99 17.69 -32.75
CA TRP A 469 -13.35 16.63 -33.71
C TRP A 469 -12.50 16.62 -34.99
N GLY A 470 -11.35 17.31 -34.95
CA GLY A 470 -10.34 17.28 -36.00
C GLY A 470 -9.52 15.99 -35.99
N GLU A 471 -8.27 16.08 -36.42
CA GLU A 471 -7.39 14.93 -36.66
C GLU A 471 -7.21 14.01 -35.43
N LYS A 472 -7.04 14.58 -34.24
CA LYS A 472 -6.77 13.81 -33.00
C LYS A 472 -7.93 12.94 -32.55
N GLN A 473 -9.16 13.43 -32.65
CA GLN A 473 -10.33 12.65 -32.26
C GLN A 473 -10.64 11.57 -33.30
N ARG A 474 -10.44 11.87 -34.58
CA ARG A 474 -10.55 10.87 -35.66
C ARG A 474 -9.52 9.74 -35.49
N GLU A 475 -8.29 10.08 -35.13
CA GLU A 475 -7.25 9.09 -34.81
C GLU A 475 -7.62 8.24 -33.58
N TYR A 476 -8.17 8.88 -32.54
CA TYR A 476 -8.66 8.17 -31.35
C TYR A 476 -9.78 7.17 -31.70
N VAL A 477 -10.78 7.60 -32.46
CA VAL A 477 -11.89 6.75 -32.91
C VAL A 477 -11.37 5.60 -33.77
N ALA A 478 -10.51 5.87 -34.76
CA ALA A 478 -9.92 4.84 -35.61
C ALA A 478 -9.11 3.81 -34.80
N ARG A 479 -8.30 4.26 -33.83
CA ARG A 479 -7.53 3.38 -32.94
C ARG A 479 -8.43 2.50 -32.08
N THR A 480 -9.55 3.04 -31.62
CA THR A 480 -10.52 2.32 -30.77
C THR A 480 -11.25 1.23 -31.57
N LEU A 481 -11.36 1.38 -32.90
CA LEU A 481 -11.95 0.40 -33.80
C LEU A 481 -10.98 -0.71 -34.25
N LEU A 482 -9.66 -0.56 -34.05
CA LEU A 482 -8.65 -1.56 -34.46
C LEU A 482 -8.89 -3.00 -33.93
N PRO A 483 -9.36 -3.23 -32.69
CA PRO A 483 -9.64 -4.59 -32.22
C PRO A 483 -10.75 -5.28 -33.01
N ILE A 484 -11.69 -4.51 -33.57
CA ILE A 484 -12.77 -5.02 -34.44
C ILE A 484 -12.18 -5.48 -35.79
N ALA A 485 -11.12 -4.82 -36.27
CA ALA A 485 -10.38 -5.21 -37.49
C ALA A 485 -9.78 -6.61 -37.38
N ALA A 486 -9.24 -6.96 -36.21
CA ALA A 486 -8.63 -8.26 -35.98
C ALA A 486 -9.65 -9.41 -35.97
N ALA A 487 -10.94 -9.09 -35.74
CA ALA A 487 -12.04 -10.03 -35.70
C ALA A 487 -12.85 -10.10 -37.01
N SER A 488 -12.75 -9.10 -37.88
CA SER A 488 -13.49 -9.03 -39.15
C SER A 488 -12.73 -9.70 -40.30
N LYS A 489 -13.46 -10.42 -41.17
CA LYS A 489 -12.92 -11.03 -42.40
C LYS A 489 -12.90 -10.08 -43.60
N SER A 490 -13.56 -8.92 -43.50
CA SER A 490 -13.70 -7.95 -44.58
C SER A 490 -12.74 -6.75 -44.39
N PRO A 491 -12.21 -6.17 -45.48
CA PRO A 491 -11.41 -4.95 -45.39
C PRO A 491 -12.29 -3.78 -44.96
N ILE A 492 -12.09 -3.29 -43.74
CA ILE A 492 -12.83 -2.14 -43.19
C ILE A 492 -11.96 -0.87 -43.35
N ASP A 493 -12.54 0.17 -43.95
CA ASP A 493 -11.92 1.51 -43.98
C ASP A 493 -12.23 2.28 -42.69
N PHE A 494 -11.33 2.16 -41.71
CA PHE A 494 -11.46 2.82 -40.41
C PHE A 494 -11.36 4.34 -40.48
N ALA A 495 -10.64 4.88 -41.47
CA ALA A 495 -10.53 6.33 -41.63
C ALA A 495 -11.87 6.91 -42.09
N ALA A 496 -12.56 6.23 -42.99
CA ALA A 496 -13.91 6.60 -43.42
C ALA A 496 -14.95 6.50 -42.29
N LEU A 497 -14.89 5.43 -41.48
CA LEU A 497 -15.80 5.27 -40.34
C LEU A 497 -15.57 6.31 -39.23
N ALA A 498 -14.31 6.59 -38.90
CA ALA A 498 -13.97 7.61 -37.92
C ALA A 498 -14.38 9.02 -38.39
N ALA A 499 -14.21 9.32 -39.69
CA ALA A 499 -14.70 10.55 -40.28
C ALA A 499 -16.22 10.67 -40.17
N ARG A 500 -16.96 9.59 -40.48
CA ARG A 500 -18.43 9.55 -40.36
C ARG A 500 -18.91 9.89 -38.94
N VAL A 501 -18.35 9.24 -37.92
CA VAL A 501 -18.73 9.49 -36.51
C VAL A 501 -18.44 10.92 -36.09
N CYS A 502 -17.25 11.43 -36.42
CA CYS A 502 -16.82 12.77 -36.03
C CYS A 502 -17.59 13.87 -36.78
N ASP A 503 -17.88 13.67 -38.07
CA ASP A 503 -18.57 14.66 -38.89
C ASP A 503 -20.05 14.76 -38.50
N THR A 504 -20.69 13.65 -38.11
CA THR A 504 -22.04 13.69 -37.52
C THR A 504 -22.04 14.45 -36.19
N ALA A 505 -21.04 14.27 -35.33
CA ALA A 505 -20.90 15.05 -34.09
C ALA A 505 -20.77 16.55 -34.38
N VAL A 506 -19.89 16.93 -35.31
CA VAL A 506 -19.69 18.34 -35.69
C VAL A 506 -20.98 18.94 -36.26
N ALA A 507 -21.72 18.20 -37.08
CA ALA A 507 -22.97 18.67 -37.66
C ALA A 507 -24.03 18.92 -36.57
N GLN A 508 -24.18 18.02 -35.61
CA GLN A 508 -25.14 18.16 -34.50
C GLN A 508 -24.79 19.36 -33.61
N LEU A 509 -23.52 19.51 -33.25
CA LEU A 509 -23.08 20.59 -32.37
C LEU A 509 -23.08 21.97 -33.02
N THR A 510 -22.90 22.06 -34.35
CA THR A 510 -22.93 23.33 -35.08
C THR A 510 -24.34 23.79 -35.44
N THR A 511 -25.27 22.86 -35.68
CA THR A 511 -26.67 23.16 -36.05
C THR A 511 -27.63 23.23 -34.85
N GLY A 512 -27.36 22.50 -33.77
CA GLY A 512 -28.19 22.46 -32.55
C GLY A 512 -27.68 23.32 -31.39
N ASP A 513 -28.54 23.48 -30.37
CA ASP A 513 -28.14 24.02 -29.07
C ASP A 513 -27.28 22.97 -28.33
N PRO A 514 -26.03 23.28 -27.93
CA PRO A 514 -25.12 22.31 -27.32
C PRO A 514 -25.62 21.75 -25.99
N VAL A 515 -26.46 22.49 -25.26
CA VAL A 515 -27.05 22.01 -24.00
C VAL A 515 -28.12 20.95 -24.29
N GLU A 516 -28.93 21.16 -25.32
CA GLU A 516 -29.93 20.18 -25.77
C GLU A 516 -29.27 18.95 -26.41
N VAL A 517 -28.23 19.15 -27.23
CA VAL A 517 -27.45 18.06 -27.84
C VAL A 517 -26.76 17.22 -26.75
N LEU A 518 -26.22 17.85 -25.70
CA LEU A 518 -25.64 17.14 -24.56
C LEU A 518 -26.68 16.28 -23.84
N ALA A 519 -27.90 16.80 -23.63
CA ALA A 519 -28.98 16.04 -23.02
C ALA A 519 -29.41 14.83 -23.86
N GLN A 520 -29.45 14.98 -25.19
CA GLN A 520 -29.72 13.89 -26.13
C GLN A 520 -28.58 12.86 -26.16
N TRP A 521 -27.33 13.32 -26.10
CA TRP A 521 -26.18 12.42 -26.16
C TRP A 521 -26.07 11.54 -24.92
N LYS A 522 -26.40 12.07 -23.74
CA LYS A 522 -26.43 11.29 -22.49
C LYS A 522 -27.37 10.09 -22.53
N THR A 523 -28.42 10.13 -23.35
CA THR A 523 -29.42 9.06 -23.44
C THR A 523 -29.27 8.17 -24.67
N GLY A 524 -28.70 8.68 -25.77
CA GLY A 524 -28.72 7.95 -27.06
C GLY A 524 -27.44 7.96 -27.89
N ARG A 525 -26.35 8.61 -27.47
CA ARG A 525 -25.15 8.76 -28.33
C ARG A 525 -24.47 7.43 -28.66
N ALA A 526 -24.40 6.50 -27.71
CA ALA A 526 -23.78 5.20 -27.93
C ALA A 526 -24.56 4.37 -28.98
N GLU A 527 -25.89 4.39 -28.93
CA GLU A 527 -26.74 3.71 -29.92
C GLU A 527 -26.62 4.36 -31.31
N GLU A 528 -26.52 5.67 -31.37
CA GLU A 528 -26.29 6.41 -32.61
C GLU A 528 -24.94 6.04 -33.24
N ILE A 529 -23.86 6.04 -32.45
CA ILE A 529 -22.53 5.64 -32.93
C ILE A 529 -22.55 4.16 -33.37
N THR A 530 -23.25 3.29 -32.66
CA THR A 530 -23.42 1.88 -33.05
C THR A 530 -24.06 1.77 -34.44
N LYS A 531 -25.13 2.52 -34.72
CA LYS A 531 -25.75 2.58 -36.06
C LYS A 531 -24.79 3.15 -37.11
N LEU A 532 -24.06 4.21 -36.76
CA LEU A 532 -23.02 4.82 -37.61
C LEU A 532 -21.78 3.94 -37.80
N LEU A 533 -21.63 2.82 -37.09
CA LEU A 533 -20.53 1.88 -37.33
C LEU A 533 -21.00 0.67 -38.13
N ILE A 534 -22.23 0.21 -37.90
CA ILE A 534 -22.83 -0.92 -38.63
C ILE A 534 -23.24 -0.51 -40.07
N GLY A 535 -23.71 0.73 -40.27
CA GLY A 535 -24.22 1.20 -41.57
C GLY A 535 -25.52 0.50 -42.00
N ASP A 536 -26.08 0.92 -43.16
CA ASP A 536 -27.33 0.34 -43.73
C ASP A 536 -27.13 -1.01 -44.45
N GLN A 537 -25.96 -1.65 -44.36
CA GLN A 537 -25.61 -2.83 -45.20
C GLN A 537 -25.03 -4.04 -44.45
N HIS A 538 -25.24 -4.18 -43.15
CA HIS A 538 -24.82 -5.39 -42.42
C HIS A 538 -26.01 -6.22 -41.90
N ASP A 539 -26.71 -6.83 -42.85
CA ASP A 539 -27.61 -7.98 -42.63
C ASP A 539 -27.17 -9.23 -43.43
N GLU A 540 -25.94 -9.27 -43.98
CA GLU A 540 -25.32 -10.48 -44.56
C GLU A 540 -24.11 -10.97 -43.75
#